data_AF-A0A245ZCX3-F1
#
_entry.id   AF-A0A245ZCX3-F1
#
_cell.length_a   1.000
_cell.length_b   1.000
_cell.length_c   1.000
_cell.angle_alpha   90.00
_cell.angle_beta   90.00
_cell.angle_gamma   90.00
#
_symmetry.space_group_name_H-M   'P 1'
#
loop_
_entity.id
_entity.type
_entity.pdbx_description
1 polymer ?
#
loop_
_entity_poly.entity_id
_entity_poly.type
_entity_poly.pdbx_seq_one_letter_code
_entity_poly.pdbx_strand_id
1 'polypeptide(L)'
;MARSTFREAGAYLSLLGLLVLAGCTPGYEELPTYRYRLTVELATPQGVRSGSGVIEVHTWQAGPQTIPSPGAIRTREDGEAIVIDLGRQGLVFALMRAGNFMDWPGSVARSLIPSVKGDTYDVRGAEIAAIKAMRGVREVPPTFASGSSQLQNWPDLVRFADRSRPETIRWIGPLPPGRIAPFAVAIRRVTFEIVDAPVTRTINRRLPWLSDAAGETRLPTDLDRAGLDPFIPPLSSFDFTRNVDR
;
A
#
# COMPACT_ATOMS: atom_id res chain seq x y z
N MET A 1 -64.59 7.87 -53.88
CA MET A 1 -63.21 8.24 -54.25
C MET A 1 -62.57 8.89 -53.02
N ALA A 2 -61.28 8.61 -52.74
CA ALA A 2 -60.47 9.01 -51.56
C ALA A 2 -60.70 8.15 -50.30
N ARG A 3 -59.90 7.11 -50.01
CA ARG A 3 -58.49 7.02 -49.56
C ARG A 3 -58.25 7.51 -48.12
N SER A 4 -58.17 6.51 -47.23
CA SER A 4 -57.20 6.32 -46.13
C SER A 4 -56.55 7.56 -45.51
N THR A 5 -56.82 7.80 -44.23
CA THR A 5 -56.02 8.70 -43.41
C THR A 5 -56.02 8.27 -41.93
N PHE A 6 -54.83 7.92 -41.46
CA PHE A 6 -54.36 8.08 -40.08
C PHE A 6 -55.00 7.22 -38.97
N ARG A 7 -54.84 5.89 -39.07
CA ARG A 7 -54.35 5.11 -37.90
C ARG A 7 -52.83 5.29 -37.87
N GLU A 8 -52.23 5.31 -36.69
CA GLU A 8 -50.78 5.49 -36.42
C GLU A 8 -50.34 6.94 -36.12
N ALA A 9 -50.70 7.45 -34.94
CA ALA A 9 -50.03 8.61 -34.35
C ALA A 9 -49.99 8.57 -32.80
N GLY A 10 -50.08 7.39 -32.19
CA GLY A 10 -50.29 7.27 -30.74
C GLY A 10 -49.44 6.21 -30.04
N ALA A 11 -48.26 5.86 -30.56
CA ALA A 11 -47.42 4.83 -29.94
C ALA A 11 -45.91 5.14 -29.93
N TYR A 12 -45.51 6.40 -30.19
CA TYR A 12 -44.09 6.78 -30.26
C TYR A 12 -43.70 7.96 -29.35
N LEU A 13 -44.48 8.25 -28.31
CA LEU A 13 -44.19 9.32 -27.35
C LEU A 13 -44.06 8.84 -25.89
N SER A 14 -43.76 7.56 -25.69
CA SER A 14 -43.49 7.00 -24.35
C SER A 14 -42.15 6.25 -24.25
N LEU A 15 -41.32 6.29 -25.29
CA LEU A 15 -40.02 5.61 -25.35
C LEU A 15 -38.83 6.57 -25.30
N LEU A 16 -39.01 7.75 -24.68
CA LEU A 16 -37.97 8.79 -24.56
C LEU A 16 -37.83 9.31 -23.11
N GLY A 17 -38.13 8.45 -22.13
CA GLY A 17 -38.08 8.80 -20.70
C GLY A 17 -37.10 7.97 -19.86
N LEU A 18 -36.42 6.99 -20.45
CA LEU A 18 -35.30 6.27 -19.82
C LEU A 18 -34.01 6.60 -20.55
N LEU A 19 -33.68 7.90 -20.62
CA LEU A 19 -32.30 8.28 -20.83
C LEU A 19 -31.55 7.85 -19.57
N VAL A 20 -30.82 6.75 -19.75
CA VAL A 20 -29.83 6.17 -18.87
C VAL A 20 -29.07 7.29 -18.16
N LEU A 21 -29.41 7.54 -16.89
CA LEU A 21 -28.49 8.11 -15.90
C LEU A 21 -27.40 7.06 -15.68
N ALA A 22 -26.59 6.82 -16.71
CA ALA A 22 -25.29 6.18 -16.55
C ALA A 22 -24.52 7.19 -15.74
N GLY A 23 -24.37 6.88 -14.45
CA GLY A 23 -23.74 7.75 -13.48
C GLY A 23 -22.32 8.08 -13.93
N CYS A 24 -22.15 9.26 -14.52
CA CYS A 24 -20.94 10.02 -14.27
C CYS A 24 -20.99 10.41 -12.80
N THR A 25 -20.48 9.57 -11.90
CA THR A 25 -20.18 10.00 -10.53
C THR A 25 -19.14 11.11 -10.64
N PRO A 26 -19.49 12.39 -10.35
CA PRO A 26 -18.52 13.46 -10.38
C PRO A 26 -17.69 13.32 -9.12
N GLY A 27 -16.45 12.88 -9.26
CA GLY A 27 -15.49 12.89 -8.16
C GLY A 27 -14.32 11.95 -8.36
N TYR A 28 -14.57 10.64 -8.42
CA TYR A 28 -13.53 9.61 -8.48
C TYR A 28 -13.99 8.37 -9.26
N GLU A 29 -13.13 7.86 -10.13
CA GLU A 29 -13.25 6.59 -10.85
C GLU A 29 -12.40 5.52 -10.15
N GLU A 30 -12.96 4.33 -9.94
CA GLU A 30 -12.21 3.22 -9.37
C GLU A 30 -11.32 2.57 -10.44
N LEU A 31 -10.02 2.56 -10.19
CA LEU A 31 -9.05 1.84 -11.01
C LEU A 31 -8.94 0.38 -10.53
N PRO A 32 -8.50 -0.54 -11.39
CA PRO A 32 -8.54 -1.95 -11.04
C PRO A 32 -7.68 -2.28 -9.81
N THR A 33 -8.31 -2.85 -8.79
CA THR A 33 -7.65 -3.40 -7.60
C THR A 33 -6.64 -4.48 -7.96
N TYR A 34 -5.56 -4.57 -7.20
CA TYR A 34 -4.57 -5.64 -7.32
C TYR A 34 -4.06 -6.07 -5.95
N ARG A 35 -3.57 -7.32 -5.89
CA ARG A 35 -2.88 -7.86 -4.72
C ARG A 35 -1.46 -8.20 -5.08
N TYR A 36 -0.58 -8.03 -4.12
CA TYR A 36 0.81 -8.43 -4.27
C TYR A 36 1.31 -9.12 -3.01
N ARG A 37 2.18 -10.12 -3.23
CA ARG A 37 2.99 -10.71 -2.18
C ARG A 37 4.27 -9.90 -2.03
N LEU A 38 4.48 -9.35 -0.84
CA LEU A 38 5.76 -8.81 -0.43
C LEU A 38 6.53 -9.90 0.32
N THR A 39 7.78 -10.14 -0.06
CA THR A 39 8.69 -11.01 0.71
C THR A 39 9.90 -10.21 1.13
N VAL A 40 10.24 -10.29 2.41
CA VAL A 40 11.40 -9.61 2.99
C VAL A 40 12.39 -10.66 3.47
N GLU A 41 13.62 -10.58 3.00
CA GLU A 41 14.73 -11.42 3.45
C GLU A 41 15.69 -10.60 4.30
N LEU A 42 15.98 -11.12 5.48
CA LEU A 42 16.92 -10.56 6.42
C LEU A 42 18.20 -11.40 6.45
N ALA A 43 19.34 -10.75 6.28
CA ALA A 43 20.63 -11.33 6.63
C ALA A 43 20.80 -11.27 8.15
N THR A 44 21.16 -12.39 8.75
CA THR A 44 21.48 -12.51 10.17
C THR A 44 22.79 -13.29 10.34
N PRO A 45 23.45 -13.22 11.52
CA PRO A 45 24.64 -14.02 11.77
C PRO A 45 24.42 -15.55 11.64
N GLN A 46 23.16 -16.01 11.75
CA GLN A 46 22.75 -17.42 11.65
C GLN A 46 22.20 -17.78 10.26
N GLY A 47 22.51 -16.96 9.26
CA GLY A 47 22.05 -17.10 7.89
C GLY A 47 20.78 -16.30 7.59
N VAL A 48 20.22 -16.52 6.41
CA VAL A 48 19.07 -15.75 5.94
C VAL A 48 17.79 -16.23 6.61
N ARG A 49 16.91 -15.28 6.93
CA ARG A 49 15.53 -15.52 7.36
C ARG A 49 14.60 -14.72 6.47
N SER A 50 13.39 -15.24 6.24
CA SER A 50 12.42 -14.58 5.38
C SER A 50 11.03 -14.61 6.00
N GLY A 51 10.24 -13.61 5.66
CA GLY A 51 8.80 -13.57 5.87
C GLY A 51 8.12 -13.02 4.64
N SER A 52 6.85 -13.35 4.46
CA SER A 52 6.05 -12.83 3.36
C SER A 52 4.61 -12.60 3.78
N GLY A 53 3.92 -11.75 3.04
CA GLY A 53 2.50 -11.49 3.21
C GLY A 53 1.92 -10.81 1.99
N VAL A 54 0.60 -10.87 1.87
CA VAL A 54 -0.17 -10.36 0.75
C VAL A 54 -0.89 -9.10 1.18
N ILE A 55 -0.71 -8.04 0.39
CA ILE A 55 -1.33 -6.72 0.56
C ILE A 55 -2.22 -6.47 -0.67
N GLU A 56 -3.43 -5.97 -0.44
CA GLU A 56 -4.34 -5.49 -1.47
C GLU A 56 -4.26 -3.98 -1.59
N VAL A 57 -4.32 -3.47 -2.82
CA VAL A 57 -4.30 -2.03 -3.12
C VAL A 57 -5.51 -1.70 -3.97
N HIS A 58 -6.37 -0.86 -3.42
CA HIS A 58 -7.46 -0.19 -4.12
C HIS A 58 -6.98 1.18 -4.57
N THR A 59 -7.32 1.56 -5.79
CA THR A 59 -6.90 2.83 -6.36
C THR A 59 -8.12 3.56 -6.92
N TRP A 60 -8.23 4.85 -6.63
CA TRP A 60 -9.22 5.72 -7.25
C TRP A 60 -8.53 6.91 -7.91
N GLN A 61 -9.06 7.34 -9.05
CA GLN A 61 -8.59 8.48 -9.79
C GLN A 61 -9.65 9.56 -9.85
N ALA A 62 -9.30 10.77 -9.43
CA ALA A 62 -10.19 11.91 -9.50
C ALA A 62 -10.49 12.23 -10.97
N GLY A 63 -11.76 12.45 -11.33
CA GLY A 63 -12.13 12.77 -12.71
C GLY A 63 -11.49 14.09 -13.20
N PRO A 64 -11.45 14.35 -14.53
CA PRO A 64 -10.79 15.53 -15.09
C PRO A 64 -11.39 16.88 -14.65
N GLN A 65 -12.63 16.88 -14.17
CA GLN A 65 -13.35 18.06 -13.71
C GLN A 65 -13.27 18.25 -12.17
N THR A 66 -12.52 17.41 -11.46
CA THR A 66 -12.46 17.45 -9.99
C THR A 66 -11.59 18.61 -9.50
N ILE A 67 -12.17 19.55 -8.75
CA ILE A 67 -11.46 20.68 -8.16
C ILE A 67 -11.10 20.34 -6.70
N PRO A 68 -9.89 20.67 -6.19
CA PRO A 68 -8.80 21.39 -6.86
C PRO A 68 -7.82 20.50 -7.62
N SER A 69 -8.02 19.17 -7.65
CA SER A 69 -7.01 18.22 -8.06
C SER A 69 -7.50 17.23 -9.13
N PRO A 70 -7.67 17.66 -10.39
CA PRO A 70 -8.01 16.78 -11.50
C PRO A 70 -7.00 15.63 -11.64
N GLY A 71 -7.46 14.40 -11.86
CA GLY A 71 -6.57 13.24 -12.03
C GLY A 71 -5.85 12.78 -10.76
N ALA A 72 -6.12 13.36 -9.59
CA ALA A 72 -5.49 12.97 -8.33
C ALA A 72 -5.76 11.50 -8.00
N ILE A 73 -4.72 10.79 -7.58
CA ILE A 73 -4.82 9.39 -7.18
C ILE A 73 -4.98 9.29 -5.67
N ARG A 74 -5.90 8.42 -5.26
CA ARG A 74 -6.02 7.94 -3.89
C ARG A 74 -5.80 6.45 -3.88
N THR A 75 -4.99 5.98 -2.95
CA THR A 75 -4.85 4.55 -2.67
C THR A 75 -5.47 4.23 -1.32
N ARG A 76 -5.94 3.01 -1.18
CA ARG A 76 -6.22 2.37 0.11
C ARG A 76 -5.58 1.01 0.08
N GLU A 77 -4.86 0.69 1.14
CA GLU A 77 -4.22 -0.62 1.27
C GLU A 77 -4.88 -1.43 2.37
N ASP A 78 -5.14 -2.69 2.06
CA ASP A 78 -5.63 -3.68 3.02
C ASP A 78 -4.52 -4.72 3.22
N GLY A 79 -3.99 -4.81 4.44
CA GLY A 79 -2.87 -5.68 4.73
C GLY A 79 -2.27 -5.48 6.11
N GLU A 80 -1.19 -6.21 6.37
CA GLU A 80 -0.47 -6.16 7.63
C GLU A 80 1.05 -6.15 7.42
N ALA A 81 1.78 -5.71 8.44
CA ALA A 81 3.23 -5.79 8.46
C ALA A 81 3.70 -7.24 8.34
N ILE A 82 4.78 -7.45 7.59
CA ILE A 82 5.34 -8.78 7.36
C ILE A 82 6.08 -9.25 8.60
N VAL A 83 5.71 -10.42 9.11
CA VAL A 83 6.37 -11.04 10.27
C VAL A 83 7.50 -11.95 9.78
N ILE A 84 8.72 -11.70 10.26
CA ILE A 84 9.90 -12.52 10.01
C ILE A 84 10.32 -13.20 11.31
N ASP A 85 10.35 -14.54 11.31
CA ASP A 85 10.77 -15.34 12.45
C ASP A 85 12.29 -15.59 12.43
N LEU A 86 13.01 -15.05 13.42
CA LEU A 86 14.45 -15.26 13.59
C LEU A 86 14.76 -16.48 14.49
N GLY A 87 13.77 -17.31 14.80
CA GLY A 87 13.86 -18.42 15.73
C GLY A 87 14.06 -17.92 17.16
N ARG A 88 15.17 -18.35 17.79
CA ARG A 88 15.49 -17.99 19.19
C ARG A 88 15.64 -16.49 19.44
N GLN A 89 15.91 -15.69 18.41
CA GLN A 89 16.07 -14.24 18.53
C GLN A 89 14.75 -13.48 18.53
N GLY A 90 13.62 -14.18 18.31
CA GLY A 90 12.29 -13.62 18.30
C GLY A 90 11.84 -13.18 16.91
N LEU A 91 10.86 -12.27 16.89
CA LEU A 91 10.22 -11.80 15.66
C LEU A 91 10.70 -10.40 15.29
N VAL A 92 10.86 -10.19 13.98
CA VAL A 92 11.00 -8.87 13.36
C VAL A 92 9.75 -8.60 12.55
N PHE A 93 9.32 -7.35 12.55
CA PHE A 93 8.16 -6.88 11.81
C PHE A 93 8.64 -5.87 10.77
N ALA A 94 8.41 -6.17 9.49
CA ALA A 94 8.60 -5.23 8.40
C ALA A 94 7.29 -4.48 8.16
N LEU A 95 7.30 -3.20 8.52
CA LEU A 95 6.14 -2.32 8.61
C LEU A 95 5.55 -1.99 7.24
N MET A 96 4.30 -1.55 7.27
CA MET A 96 3.57 -1.01 6.12
C MET A 96 3.97 0.45 5.83
N ARG A 97 5.28 0.75 5.88
CA ARG A 97 5.86 2.06 5.58
C ARG A 97 7.35 1.97 5.30
N ALA A 98 7.91 3.01 4.66
CA ALA A 98 9.34 3.14 4.41
C ALA A 98 9.83 4.57 4.74
N GLY A 99 10.54 4.73 5.86
CA GLY A 99 11.05 6.02 6.30
C GLY A 99 9.90 7.00 6.58
N ASN A 100 9.92 8.16 5.93
CA ASN A 100 8.83 9.15 6.00
C ASN A 100 7.69 8.87 5.00
N PHE A 101 7.78 7.80 4.19
CA PHE A 101 6.79 7.50 3.18
C PHE A 101 5.71 6.55 3.73
N MET A 102 4.66 7.14 4.32
CA MET A 102 3.57 6.38 4.92
C MET A 102 2.77 5.61 3.87
N ASP A 103 2.46 6.18 2.72
CA ASP A 103 1.68 5.50 1.65
C ASP A 103 2.54 4.59 0.75
N TRP A 104 3.71 4.18 1.26
CA TRP A 104 4.64 3.30 0.55
C TRP A 104 4.00 2.00 0.04
N PRO A 105 3.13 1.28 0.78
CA PRO A 105 2.55 0.04 0.27
C PRO A 105 1.73 0.24 -1.02
N GLY A 106 1.02 1.36 -1.17
CA GLY A 106 0.29 1.70 -2.39
C GLY A 106 1.20 2.15 -3.54
N SER A 107 2.44 2.53 -3.25
CA SER A 107 3.36 3.16 -4.20
C SER A 107 4.57 2.31 -4.60
N VAL A 108 4.91 1.27 -3.83
CA VAL A 108 6.12 0.44 -4.05
C VAL A 108 6.19 -0.14 -5.47
N ALA A 109 5.04 -0.51 -6.03
CA ALA A 109 4.94 -1.10 -7.37
C ALA A 109 5.38 -0.12 -8.48
N ARG A 110 5.27 1.20 -8.25
CA ARG A 110 5.71 2.23 -9.20
C ARG A 110 7.23 2.19 -9.44
N SER A 111 7.99 1.75 -8.44
CA SER A 111 9.45 1.56 -8.59
C SER A 111 9.85 0.39 -9.49
N LEU A 112 8.89 -0.46 -9.86
CA LEU A 112 9.10 -1.71 -10.58
C LEU A 112 8.64 -1.64 -12.05
N ILE A 113 7.98 -0.57 -12.44
CA ILE A 113 7.50 -0.36 -13.80
C ILE A 113 8.34 0.70 -14.51
N PRO A 114 8.45 0.65 -15.85
CA PRO A 114 9.04 1.74 -16.61
C PRO A 114 8.26 3.05 -16.40
N SER A 115 8.97 4.18 -16.45
CA SER A 115 8.33 5.49 -16.40
C SER A 115 7.35 5.66 -17.56
N VAL A 116 6.08 5.87 -17.24
CA VAL A 116 5.04 6.18 -18.22
C VAL A 116 5.07 7.70 -18.48
N LYS A 117 5.17 8.10 -19.75
CA LYS A 117 5.16 9.50 -20.19
C LYS A 117 3.80 9.84 -20.81
N GLY A 118 3.28 11.04 -20.57
CA GLY A 118 2.03 11.52 -21.17
C GLY A 118 1.29 12.51 -20.27
N ASP A 119 0.04 12.78 -20.62
CA ASP A 119 -0.86 13.59 -19.79
C ASP A 119 -1.09 12.93 -18.44
N THR A 120 -1.08 13.73 -17.37
CA THR A 120 -1.05 13.20 -15.99
C THR A 120 -2.26 12.32 -15.66
N TYR A 121 -3.40 12.55 -16.32
CA TYR A 121 -4.60 11.73 -16.18
C TYR A 121 -4.38 10.31 -16.75
N ASP A 122 -4.03 10.18 -18.03
CA ASP A 122 -3.88 8.88 -18.70
C ASP A 122 -2.67 8.09 -18.18
N VAL A 123 -1.62 8.80 -17.74
CA VAL A 123 -0.41 8.20 -17.17
C VAL A 123 -0.74 7.28 -15.99
N ARG A 124 -1.68 7.66 -15.12
CA ARG A 124 -1.96 6.89 -13.89
C ARG A 124 -2.73 5.62 -14.14
N GLY A 125 -3.76 5.66 -15.00
CA GLY A 125 -4.45 4.46 -15.44
C GLY A 125 -3.47 3.48 -16.10
N ALA A 126 -2.56 3.98 -16.94
CA ALA A 126 -1.53 3.19 -17.58
C ALA A 126 -0.49 2.62 -16.59
N GLU A 127 -0.08 3.36 -15.55
CA GLU A 127 0.78 2.85 -14.47
C GLU A 127 0.12 1.67 -13.74
N ILE A 128 -1.16 1.79 -13.36
CA ILE A 128 -1.90 0.70 -12.69
C ILE A 128 -2.05 -0.51 -13.62
N ALA A 129 -2.36 -0.30 -14.90
CA ALA A 129 -2.43 -1.38 -15.89
C ALA A 129 -1.07 -2.09 -16.04
N ALA A 130 0.04 -1.33 -16.08
CA ALA A 130 1.39 -1.89 -16.14
C ALA A 130 1.75 -2.70 -14.89
N ILE A 131 1.36 -2.22 -13.71
CA ILE A 131 1.53 -2.93 -12.44
C ILE A 131 0.80 -4.27 -12.48
N LYS A 132 -0.48 -4.29 -12.89
CA LYS A 132 -1.27 -5.51 -13.00
C LYS A 132 -0.77 -6.48 -14.07
N ALA A 133 -0.13 -5.95 -15.11
CA ALA A 133 0.48 -6.75 -16.16
C ALA A 133 1.83 -7.36 -15.73
N MET A 134 2.42 -6.95 -14.59
CA MET A 134 3.65 -7.57 -14.11
C MET A 134 3.47 -9.07 -13.88
N ARG A 135 4.49 -9.84 -14.27
CA ARG A 135 4.55 -11.29 -14.09
C ARG A 135 5.84 -11.65 -13.38
N GLY A 136 5.76 -12.70 -12.58
CA GLY A 136 6.88 -13.23 -11.80
C GLY A 136 7.32 -12.30 -10.66
N VAL A 137 8.35 -12.76 -9.96
CA VAL A 137 8.94 -12.07 -8.83
C VAL A 137 9.86 -10.95 -9.33
N ARG A 138 9.69 -9.75 -8.79
CA ARG A 138 10.57 -8.59 -9.02
C ARG A 138 11.26 -8.17 -7.74
N GLU A 139 12.53 -7.83 -7.84
CA GLU A 139 13.27 -7.26 -6.71
C GLU A 139 12.95 -5.78 -6.57
N VAL A 140 12.61 -5.37 -5.34
CA VAL A 140 12.33 -3.97 -5.00
C VAL A 140 13.67 -3.26 -4.78
N PRO A 141 13.97 -2.18 -5.51
CA PRO A 141 15.19 -1.43 -5.27
C PRO A 141 15.14 -0.79 -3.88
N PRO A 142 16.27 -0.65 -3.15
CA PRO A 142 16.29 -0.09 -1.80
C PRO A 142 15.82 1.37 -1.73
N THR A 143 15.88 2.07 -2.87
CA THR A 143 15.44 3.45 -3.00
C THR A 143 14.71 3.67 -4.32
N PHE A 144 13.87 4.71 -4.36
CA PHE A 144 13.14 5.12 -5.56
C PHE A 144 13.25 6.64 -5.77
N ALA A 145 13.39 7.06 -7.02
CA ALA A 145 13.49 8.47 -7.38
C ALA A 145 12.12 9.14 -7.36
N SER A 146 11.99 10.22 -6.60
CA SER A 146 10.81 11.08 -6.56
C SER A 146 11.23 12.53 -6.78
N GLY A 147 11.08 13.01 -8.01
CA GLY A 147 11.63 14.31 -8.42
C GLY A 147 13.16 14.33 -8.31
N SER A 148 13.70 15.32 -7.60
CA SER A 148 15.13 15.44 -7.29
C SER A 148 15.55 14.65 -6.03
N SER A 149 14.61 14.02 -5.33
CA SER A 149 14.87 13.28 -4.10
C SER A 149 14.95 11.77 -4.35
N GLN A 150 15.79 11.10 -3.56
CA GLN A 150 15.85 9.64 -3.50
C GLN A 150 15.20 9.18 -2.20
N LEU A 151 14.03 8.55 -2.32
CA LEU A 151 13.26 8.07 -1.18
C LEU A 151 13.64 6.64 -0.85
N GLN A 152 13.53 6.27 0.42
CA GLN A 152 13.61 4.88 0.86
C GLN A 152 12.46 4.07 0.23
N ASN A 153 12.76 2.84 -0.18
CA ASN A 153 11.79 1.97 -0.84
C ASN A 153 11.79 0.53 -0.28
N TRP A 154 12.51 0.32 0.83
CA TRP A 154 12.42 -0.89 1.65
C TRP A 154 11.66 -0.59 2.95
N PRO A 155 10.91 -1.57 3.48
CA PRO A 155 10.07 -1.36 4.65
C PRO A 155 10.90 -1.14 5.90
N ASP A 156 10.35 -0.34 6.80
CA ASP A 156 10.89 -0.18 8.14
C ASP A 156 10.79 -1.47 8.96
N LEU A 157 11.79 -1.75 9.76
CA LEU A 157 11.96 -2.93 10.59
C LEU A 157 11.91 -2.55 12.06
N VAL A 158 11.05 -3.23 12.79
CA VAL A 158 10.95 -3.11 14.24
C VAL A 158 10.92 -4.48 14.89
N ARG A 159 11.18 -4.49 16.20
CA ARG A 159 10.98 -5.64 17.07
C ARG A 159 10.36 -5.19 18.39
N PHE A 160 9.85 -6.15 19.15
CA PHE A 160 9.42 -5.92 20.53
C PHE A 160 10.31 -6.74 21.46
N ALA A 161 10.73 -6.16 22.58
CA ALA A 161 11.30 -6.98 23.65
C ALA A 161 10.21 -7.87 24.28
N ASP A 162 8.98 -7.37 24.34
CA ASP A 162 7.79 -8.10 24.79
C ASP A 162 6.59 -7.75 23.90
N ARG A 163 6.11 -8.74 23.13
CA ARG A 163 5.04 -8.55 22.14
C ARG A 163 3.67 -8.22 22.74
N SER A 164 3.49 -8.44 24.04
CA SER A 164 2.27 -8.05 24.76
C SER A 164 2.30 -6.57 25.20
N ARG A 165 3.46 -5.92 25.11
CA ARG A 165 3.71 -4.57 25.62
C ARG A 165 4.22 -3.64 24.51
N PRO A 166 3.34 -2.82 23.90
CA PRO A 166 3.70 -1.98 22.76
C PRO A 166 4.86 -1.01 23.02
N GLU A 167 5.04 -0.57 24.27
CA GLU A 167 6.13 0.32 24.70
C GLU A 167 7.52 -0.31 24.66
N THR A 168 7.59 -1.62 24.46
CA THR A 168 8.86 -2.34 24.28
C THR A 168 9.34 -2.39 22.83
N ILE A 169 8.62 -1.71 21.93
CA ILE A 169 9.01 -1.58 20.53
C ILE A 169 10.39 -0.94 20.41
N ARG A 170 11.20 -1.47 19.50
CA ARG A 170 12.53 -0.97 19.14
C ARG A 170 12.68 -0.96 17.64
N TRP A 171 13.15 0.15 17.12
CA TRP A 171 13.57 0.24 15.73
C TRP A 171 14.85 -0.53 15.48
N ILE A 172 14.93 -1.23 14.36
CA ILE A 172 16.15 -1.97 14.01
C ILE A 172 16.64 -1.72 12.57
N GLY A 173 15.86 -1.04 11.73
CA GLY A 173 16.27 -0.73 10.38
C GLY A 173 15.10 -0.33 9.49
N PRO A 174 15.32 -0.01 8.21
CA PRO A 174 16.59 0.54 7.76
C PRO A 174 16.84 1.84 8.54
N LEU A 175 18.08 2.02 8.95
CA LEU A 175 18.48 3.20 9.68
C LEU A 175 18.91 4.29 8.69
N PRO A 176 18.88 5.57 9.08
CA PRO A 176 19.54 6.60 8.31
C PRO A 176 20.99 6.22 7.98
N PRO A 177 21.55 6.68 6.84
CA PRO A 177 22.94 6.45 6.49
C PRO A 177 23.89 6.77 7.66
N GLY A 178 24.85 5.88 7.91
CA GLY A 178 25.84 6.05 8.99
C GLY A 178 25.43 5.50 10.36
N ARG A 179 24.22 4.96 10.52
CA ARG A 179 23.82 4.22 11.74
C ARG A 179 23.88 2.71 11.52
N ILE A 180 24.43 1.99 12.50
CA ILE A 180 24.59 0.53 12.47
C ILE A 180 23.30 -0.12 12.96
N ALA A 181 22.78 -1.09 12.19
CA ALA A 181 21.61 -1.87 12.58
C ALA A 181 21.87 -2.60 13.91
N PRO A 182 21.03 -2.39 14.94
CA PRO A 182 21.14 -3.18 16.15
C PRO A 182 20.91 -4.66 15.81
N PHE A 183 21.54 -5.56 16.57
CA PHE A 183 21.41 -7.01 16.43
C PHE A 183 22.04 -7.63 15.15
N ALA A 184 22.82 -6.88 14.38
CA ALA A 184 23.47 -7.35 13.15
C ALA A 184 22.47 -7.97 12.14
N VAL A 185 21.25 -7.44 12.11
CA VAL A 185 20.19 -7.79 11.17
C VAL A 185 20.10 -6.71 10.10
N ALA A 186 20.09 -7.10 8.83
CA ALA A 186 19.92 -6.17 7.71
C ALA A 186 19.01 -6.75 6.65
N ILE A 187 18.27 -5.89 5.95
CA ILE A 187 17.52 -6.31 4.77
C ILE A 187 18.53 -6.75 3.71
N ARG A 188 18.45 -8.03 3.31
CA ARG A 188 19.21 -8.56 2.18
C ARG A 188 18.48 -8.27 0.87
N ARG A 189 17.18 -8.50 0.86
CA ARG A 189 16.36 -8.45 -0.35
C ARG A 189 14.89 -8.22 -0.01
N VAL A 190 14.21 -7.47 -0.85
CA VAL A 190 12.76 -7.33 -0.83
C VAL A 190 12.24 -7.69 -2.20
N THR A 191 11.20 -8.52 -2.27
CA THR A 191 10.59 -8.89 -3.54
C THR A 191 9.10 -8.64 -3.56
N PHE A 192 8.61 -8.35 -4.75
CA PHE A 192 7.22 -8.05 -5.07
C PHE A 192 6.74 -9.01 -6.15
N GLU A 193 5.54 -9.55 -5.97
CA GLU A 193 4.91 -10.44 -6.96
C GLU A 193 3.40 -10.17 -6.98
N ILE A 194 2.83 -9.92 -8.16
CA ILE A 194 1.36 -9.85 -8.31
C ILE A 194 0.78 -11.25 -8.12
N VAL A 195 -0.22 -11.38 -7.25
CA VAL A 195 -0.83 -12.68 -6.88
C VAL A 195 -2.34 -12.53 -6.73
N ASP A 196 -3.08 -13.64 -6.85
CA ASP A 196 -4.52 -13.68 -6.55
C ASP A 196 -4.83 -14.19 -5.13
N ALA A 197 -3.80 -14.59 -4.38
CA ALA A 197 -3.92 -15.06 -3.01
C ALA A 197 -4.63 -14.04 -2.10
N PRO A 198 -5.35 -14.47 -1.06
CA PRO A 198 -6.04 -13.56 -0.15
C PRO A 198 -5.05 -12.72 0.67
N VAL A 199 -5.51 -11.55 1.11
CA VAL A 199 -4.78 -10.67 2.05
C VAL A 199 -4.37 -11.47 3.29
N THR A 200 -3.12 -11.29 3.72
CA THR A 200 -2.60 -12.00 4.89
C THR A 200 -3.15 -11.39 6.18
N ARG A 201 -3.62 -12.25 7.09
CA ARG A 201 -4.25 -11.86 8.37
C ARG A 201 -3.76 -12.74 9.52
N THR A 202 -2.62 -12.36 10.09
CA THR A 202 -1.88 -13.12 11.09
C THR A 202 -1.36 -12.25 12.24
N ILE A 203 -1.23 -10.93 12.05
CA ILE A 203 -0.50 -10.07 12.97
C ILE A 203 -1.17 -9.92 14.33
N ASN A 204 -2.50 -9.92 14.37
CA ASN A 204 -3.26 -9.85 15.63
C ASN A 204 -2.96 -11.05 16.55
N ARG A 205 -2.61 -12.22 16.00
CA ARG A 205 -2.16 -13.38 16.79
C ARG A 205 -0.75 -13.19 17.37
N ARG A 206 0.04 -12.29 16.78
CA ARG A 206 1.43 -12.01 17.17
C ARG A 206 1.56 -10.81 18.09
N LEU A 207 0.67 -9.82 17.95
CA LEU A 207 0.56 -8.56 18.69
C LEU A 207 -0.91 -8.36 19.12
N PRO A 208 -1.34 -8.96 20.24
CA PRO A 208 -2.76 -9.01 20.63
C PRO A 208 -3.40 -7.62 20.84
N TRP A 209 -2.62 -6.66 21.34
CA TRP A 209 -3.03 -5.29 21.62
C TRP A 209 -3.44 -4.49 20.37
N LEU A 210 -3.10 -4.95 19.16
CA LEU A 210 -3.55 -4.29 17.92
C LEU A 210 -5.07 -4.34 17.75
N SER A 211 -5.72 -5.37 18.30
CA SER A 211 -7.17 -5.54 18.21
C SER A 211 -7.92 -4.44 18.96
N ASP A 212 -7.33 -3.95 20.05
CA ASP A 212 -7.90 -2.93 20.93
C ASP A 212 -7.57 -1.51 20.47
N ALA A 213 -6.60 -1.35 19.56
CA ALA A 213 -6.22 -0.06 19.01
C ALA A 213 -7.39 0.52 18.18
N ALA A 214 -8.05 1.57 18.67
CA ALA A 214 -9.10 2.28 17.94
C ALA A 214 -8.47 3.20 16.88
N GLY A 215 -8.71 2.94 15.60
CA GLY A 215 -8.14 3.73 14.50
C GLY A 215 -6.60 3.78 14.55
N GLU A 216 -6.05 4.96 14.26
CA GLU A 216 -4.62 5.22 14.36
C GLU A 216 -4.23 5.52 15.82
N THR A 217 -3.65 4.54 16.50
CA THR A 217 -3.12 4.69 17.86
C THR A 217 -1.61 4.88 17.80
N ARG A 218 -1.12 6.03 18.26
CA ARG A 218 0.32 6.32 18.33
C ARG A 218 1.00 5.38 19.33
N LEU A 219 2.14 4.84 18.95
CA LEU A 219 2.94 3.94 19.77
C LEU A 219 4.07 4.69 20.48
N PRO A 220 4.35 4.38 21.75
CA PRO A 220 5.49 4.92 22.47
C PRO A 220 6.76 4.21 22.01
N THR A 221 7.49 4.84 21.09
CA THR A 221 8.70 4.27 20.49
C THR A 221 9.97 4.85 21.10
N ASP A 222 11.08 4.13 20.94
CA ASP A 222 12.40 4.71 21.14
C ASP A 222 12.74 5.78 20.08
N LEU A 223 12.13 5.73 18.88
CA LEU A 223 12.29 6.76 17.84
C LEU A 223 11.98 8.17 18.37
N ASP A 224 10.87 8.30 19.12
CA ASP A 224 10.43 9.56 19.75
C ASP A 224 11.48 10.11 20.73
N ARG A 225 12.47 9.30 21.13
CA ARG A 225 13.52 9.63 22.11
C ARG A 225 14.95 9.56 21.56
N ALA A 226 15.17 8.96 20.39
CA ALA A 226 16.51 8.55 19.91
C ALA A 226 17.13 9.44 18.81
N GLY A 227 16.60 10.65 18.61
CA GLY A 227 17.19 11.65 17.71
C GLY A 227 17.37 11.14 16.28
N LEU A 228 16.43 10.35 15.78
CA LEU A 228 16.34 10.02 14.36
C LEU A 228 15.91 11.25 13.58
N ASP A 229 15.95 11.17 12.25
CA ASP A 229 15.51 12.25 11.37
C ASP A 229 14.16 12.81 11.88
N PRO A 230 14.09 14.09 12.28
CA PRO A 230 12.89 14.68 12.88
C PRO A 230 11.68 14.67 11.94
N PHE A 231 11.89 14.36 10.65
CA PHE A 231 10.85 14.23 9.66
C PHE A 231 10.27 12.80 9.55
N ILE A 232 10.81 11.81 10.27
CA ILE A 232 10.19 10.49 10.36
C ILE A 232 9.00 10.58 11.32
N PRO A 233 7.78 10.28 10.86
CA PRO A 233 6.61 10.32 11.72
C PRO A 233 6.69 9.23 12.81
N PRO A 234 6.04 9.48 13.96
CA PRO A 234 5.92 8.50 15.04
C PRO A 234 5.25 7.22 14.54
N LEU A 235 5.60 6.07 15.13
CA LEU A 235 4.89 4.82 14.80
C LEU A 235 3.45 4.86 15.31
N SER A 236 2.57 4.21 14.57
CA SER A 236 1.20 3.98 14.95
C SER A 236 0.76 2.54 14.67
N SER A 237 -0.42 2.16 15.17
CA SER A 237 -1.06 0.89 14.80
C SER A 237 -1.21 0.72 13.28
N PHE A 238 -1.31 1.82 12.51
CA PHE A 238 -1.48 1.82 11.06
C PHE A 238 -0.22 1.34 10.30
N ASP A 239 0.95 1.37 10.94
CA ASP A 239 2.18 0.79 10.40
C ASP A 239 2.19 -0.73 10.46
N PHE A 240 1.33 -1.33 11.30
CA PHE A 240 1.23 -2.77 11.51
C PHE A 240 0.02 -3.38 10.80
N THR A 241 -1.09 -2.65 10.71
CA THR A 241 -2.34 -3.15 10.14
C THR A 241 -3.09 -2.00 9.48
N ARG A 242 -3.55 -2.20 8.23
CA ARG A 242 -4.36 -1.23 7.49
C ARG A 242 -5.63 -1.87 7.01
N ASN A 243 -6.76 -1.27 7.37
CA ASN A 243 -8.11 -1.61 6.87
C ASN A 243 -8.43 -3.12 6.92
N VAL A 244 -7.78 -3.85 7.82
CA VAL A 244 -8.05 -5.25 8.08
C VAL A 244 -9.26 -5.26 9.00
N ASP A 245 -10.44 -5.55 8.45
CA ASP A 245 -11.72 -5.58 9.19
C ASP A 245 -11.56 -6.13 10.61
N ARG A 246 -12.14 -5.41 11.58
CA ARG A 246 -12.32 -5.88 12.95
C ARG A 246 -13.39 -6.95 13.02
#